data_AF-A0A0F2JAH8-F1
#
_entry.id   AF-A0A0F2JAH8-F1
#
_cell.length_a   1.000
_cell.length_b   1.000
_cell.length_c   1.000
_cell.angle_alpha   90.00
_cell.angle_beta   90.00
_cell.angle_gamma   90.00
#
_symmetry.space_group_name_H-M   'P 1'
#
loop_
_entity.id
_entity.type
_entity.pdbx_description
1 polymer ?
#
loop_
_entity_poly.entity_id
_entity_poly.type
_entity_poly.pdbx_seq_one_letter_code
_entity_poly.pdbx_strand_id
1 'polypeptide(L)'
;MIKLFPLLQADALNQGKSIVLDLGEIANLEIDSNEIIQLVLNLTRNGLEAMAQDGCLRIKTFVEKQTVVLSFTDEGTGIITEHISKLGTLFFTTKENGSGLGMPI
;
A
#
# COMPACT_ATOMS: atom_id res chain seq x y z
N MET A 1 4.61 -3.27 -11.37
CA MET A 1 5.26 -2.52 -10.28
C MET A 1 6.44 -1.65 -10.74
N ILE A 2 7.42 -2.19 -11.48
CA ILE A 2 8.64 -1.45 -11.90
C ILE A 2 8.33 -0.11 -12.59
N LYS A 3 7.32 -0.07 -13.48
CA LYS A 3 6.91 1.16 -14.17
C LYS A 3 6.33 2.24 -13.25
N LEU A 4 5.72 1.84 -12.13
CA LEU A 4 5.06 2.76 -11.19
C LEU A 4 6.02 3.28 -10.12
N PHE A 5 7.10 2.54 -9.85
CA PHE A 5 8.03 2.86 -8.76
C PHE A 5 8.60 4.28 -8.78
N PRO A 6 9.02 4.87 -9.93
CA PRO A 6 9.53 6.24 -9.94
C PRO A 6 8.52 7.27 -9.44
N LEU A 7 7.23 7.07 -9.74
CA LEU A 7 6.16 7.94 -9.26
C LEU A 7 5.99 7.82 -7.74
N LEU A 8 5.94 6.58 -7.23
CA LEU A 8 5.79 6.33 -5.79
C LEU A 8 7.00 6.86 -5.01
N GLN A 9 8.20 6.68 -5.56
CA GLN A 9 9.44 7.15 -4.95
C GLN A 9 9.48 8.67 -4.88
N ALA A 10 9.07 9.37 -5.95
CA ALA A 10 8.98 10.83 -5.94
C ALA A 10 8.01 11.34 -4.85
N ASP A 11 6.85 10.70 -4.70
CA ASP A 11 5.88 11.05 -3.65
C ASP A 11 6.45 10.84 -2.24
N ALA A 12 7.09 9.69 -2.00
CA ALA A 12 7.74 9.42 -0.71
C ALA A 12 8.83 10.44 -0.37
N LEU A 13 9.69 10.78 -1.34
CA LEU A 13 10.75 11.78 -1.15
C LEU A 13 10.19 13.17 -0.84
N ASN A 14 9.11 13.57 -1.51
CA ASN A 14 8.43 14.85 -1.24
C ASN A 14 7.86 14.92 0.18
N GLN A 15 7.61 13.77 0.82
CA GLN A 15 7.13 13.65 2.19
C GLN A 15 8.26 13.35 3.21
N GLY A 16 9.53 13.36 2.79
CA GLY A 16 10.67 13.03 3.65
C GLY A 16 10.69 11.57 4.10
N LYS A 17 10.20 10.65 3.27
CA LYS A 17 10.07 9.21 3.53
C LYS A 17 10.75 8.41 2.42
N SER A 18 10.85 7.10 2.63
CA SER A 18 11.46 6.19 1.65
C SER A 18 10.55 5.02 1.29
N ILE A 19 10.78 4.44 0.11
CA ILE A 19 10.15 3.19 -0.33
C ILE A 19 11.25 2.20 -0.69
N VAL A 20 11.12 0.99 -0.17
CA VAL A 20 11.99 -0.15 -0.52
C VAL A 20 11.18 -1.22 -1.23
N LEU A 21 11.65 -1.64 -2.39
CA LEU A 21 11.10 -2.76 -3.14
C LEU A 21 11.88 -4.05 -2.84
N ASP A 22 11.17 -5.13 -2.58
CA ASP A 22 11.71 -6.48 -2.43
C ASP A 22 10.79 -7.43 -3.20
N LEU A 23 11.03 -7.50 -4.52
CA LEU A 23 10.15 -8.16 -5.47
C LEU A 23 10.69 -9.54 -5.81
N GLY A 24 10.10 -10.57 -5.20
CA GLY A 24 10.34 -11.96 -5.56
C GLY A 24 9.71 -12.30 -6.91
N GLU A 25 10.23 -13.38 -7.51
CA GLU A 25 9.67 -13.95 -8.74
C GLU A 25 8.27 -14.51 -8.48
N ILE A 26 7.34 -14.18 -9.38
CA ILE A 26 5.93 -14.61 -9.32
C ILE A 26 5.49 -15.05 -10.72
N ALA A 27 4.50 -15.94 -10.78
CA ALA A 27 3.88 -16.32 -12.05
C ALA A 27 3.16 -15.12 -12.68
N ASN A 28 2.97 -15.17 -14.01
CA ASN A 28 2.07 -14.24 -14.70
C ASN A 28 0.64 -14.48 -14.23
N LEU A 29 -0.09 -13.39 -13.99
CA LEU A 29 -1.46 -13.41 -13.51
C LEU A 29 -2.36 -12.69 -14.54
N GLU A 30 -3.55 -13.25 -14.78
CA GLU A 30 -4.62 -12.57 -15.51
C GLU A 30 -5.40 -11.68 -14.54
N ILE A 31 -5.07 -10.40 -14.51
CA ILE A 31 -5.66 -9.40 -13.62
C ILE A 31 -5.90 -8.08 -14.36
N ASP A 32 -6.87 -7.29 -13.91
CA ASP A 32 -7.05 -5.94 -14.44
C ASP A 32 -5.90 -5.03 -13.95
N SER A 33 -5.06 -4.62 -14.90
CA SER A 33 -3.91 -3.77 -14.59
C SER A 33 -4.28 -2.41 -14.01
N ASN A 34 -5.44 -1.84 -14.37
CA ASN A 34 -5.87 -0.53 -13.87
C ASN A 34 -6.30 -0.63 -12.41
N GLU A 35 -7.04 -1.67 -12.04
CA GLU A 35 -7.45 -1.92 -10.65
C GLU A 35 -6.23 -2.14 -9.76
N ILE A 36 -5.23 -2.90 -10.23
CA ILE A 36 -3.99 -3.13 -9.48
C ILE A 36 -3.17 -1.85 -9.35
N ILE A 37 -3.10 -1.01 -10.38
CA ILE A 37 -2.44 0.30 -10.29
C ILE A 37 -3.14 1.16 -9.22
N GLN A 38 -4.47 1.20 -9.21
CA GLN A 38 -5.23 1.96 -8.23
C GLN A 38 -5.02 1.42 -6.81
N LEU A 39 -5.05 0.10 -6.63
CA LEU A 39 -4.76 -0.56 -5.35
C LEU A 39 -3.36 -0.19 -4.84
N VAL A 40 -2.33 -0.27 -5.68
CA VAL A 40 -0.95 0.06 -5.29
C VAL A 40 -0.83 1.53 -4.89
N LEU A 41 -1.43 2.45 -5.65
CA LEU A 41 -1.44 3.88 -5.32
C LEU A 41 -2.11 4.15 -3.98
N ASN A 42 -3.28 3.56 -3.76
CA ASN A 42 -4.05 3.71 -2.54
C ASN A 42 -3.31 3.17 -1.30
N LEU A 43 -2.78 1.95 -1.38
CA LEU A 43 -2.04 1.35 -0.27
C LEU A 43 -0.72 2.07 0.00
N THR A 44 -0.02 2.51 -1.04
CA THR A 44 1.20 3.33 -0.89
C THR A 44 0.90 4.64 -0.16
N ARG A 45 -0.12 5.37 -0.63
CA ARG A 45 -0.53 6.62 0.00
C ARG A 45 -0.95 6.41 1.45
N ASN A 46 -1.73 5.36 1.74
CA ASN A 46 -2.14 5.03 3.10
C ASN A 46 -0.94 4.75 4.00
N GLY A 47 0.04 3.96 3.55
CA GLY A 47 1.25 3.66 4.30
C GLY A 47 2.12 4.90 4.52
N LEU A 48 2.34 5.71 3.48
CA LEU A 48 3.08 6.97 3.61
C LEU A 48 2.41 7.90 4.62
N GLU A 49 1.09 8.09 4.56
CA GLU A 49 0.35 8.96 5.49
C GLU A 49 0.37 8.46 6.95
N ALA A 50 0.51 7.15 7.18
CA ALA A 50 0.54 6.56 8.52
C ALA A 50 1.89 6.74 9.24
N MET A 51 2.95 7.06 8.51
CA MET A 51 4.32 7.14 9.03
C MET A 51 4.76 8.57 9.37
N ALA A 52 5.67 8.67 10.34
CA ALA A 52 6.45 9.88 10.59
C ALA A 52 7.48 10.15 9.47
N GLN A 53 8.17 11.30 9.55
CA GLN A 53 9.33 11.57 8.71
C GLN A 53 10.41 10.48 8.90
N ASP A 54 11.20 10.23 7.86
CA ASP A 54 12.22 9.18 7.77
C ASP A 54 11.70 7.74 7.82
N GLY A 55 10.37 7.54 7.86
CA GLY A 55 9.76 6.22 7.76
C GLY A 55 9.99 5.53 6.42
N CYS A 56 10.01 4.20 6.44
CA CYS A 56 10.20 3.36 5.27
C CYS A 56 8.95 2.51 4.98
N LEU A 57 8.35 2.71 3.80
CA LEU A 57 7.34 1.80 3.27
C LEU A 57 8.03 0.67 2.49
N ARG A 58 7.79 -0.57 2.88
CA ARG A 58 8.29 -1.75 2.17
C ARG A 58 7.20 -2.37 1.32
N ILE A 59 7.49 -2.59 0.03
CA ILE A 59 6.59 -3.26 -0.91
C ILE A 59 7.23 -4.58 -1.35
N LYS A 60 6.52 -5.68 -1.12
CA LYS A 60 7.02 -7.04 -1.40
C LYS A 60 6.12 -7.81 -2.34
N THR A 61 6.72 -8.65 -3.18
CA THR A 61 6.01 -9.75 -3.85
C THR A 61 6.65 -11.07 -3.50
N PHE A 62 5.83 -12.07 -3.19
CA PHE A 62 6.31 -13.43 -2.92
C PHE A 62 5.19 -14.44 -3.17
N VAL A 63 5.54 -15.72 -3.27
CA VAL A 63 4.58 -16.81 -3.31
C VAL A 63 4.48 -17.42 -1.91
N GLU A 64 3.27 -17.43 -1.35
CA GLU A 64 2.97 -18.15 -0.13
C GLU A 64 2.04 -19.31 -0.45
N LYS A 65 2.53 -20.54 -0.25
CA LYS A 65 1.85 -21.79 -0.65
C LYS A 65 1.55 -21.80 -2.15
N GLN A 66 0.34 -21.42 -2.56
CA GLN A 66 -0.12 -21.38 -3.96
C GLN A 66 -0.72 -20.01 -4.31
N THR A 67 -0.44 -18.99 -3.52
CA THR A 67 -0.99 -17.65 -3.71
C THR A 67 0.14 -16.66 -3.92
N VAL A 68 0.01 -15.84 -4.96
CA VAL A 68 0.87 -14.68 -5.15
C VAL A 68 0.44 -13.61 -4.16
N VAL A 69 1.38 -13.15 -3.34
CA VAL A 69 1.15 -12.13 -2.32
C VAL A 69 1.84 -10.84 -2.75
N LEU A 70 1.07 -9.75 -2.74
CA LEU A 70 1.58 -8.38 -2.79
C LEU A 70 1.38 -7.76 -1.41
N SER A 71 2.48 -7.44 -0.72
CA SER A 71 2.47 -6.93 0.65
C SER A 71 3.01 -5.51 0.71
N PHE A 72 2.36 -4.70 1.54
CA PHE A 72 2.76 -3.35 1.92
C PHE A 72 2.97 -3.33 3.43
N THR A 73 4.12 -2.84 3.88
CA THR A 73 4.45 -2.72 5.30
C THR A 73 5.00 -1.34 5.56
N ASP A 74 4.23 -0.53 6.29
CA ASP A 74 4.67 0.76 6.80
C ASP A 74 5.20 0.67 8.24
N GLU A 75 5.90 1.71 8.68
CA GLU A 75 6.44 1.86 10.04
C GLU A 75 5.61 2.84 10.88
N GLY A 76 4.32 2.96 10.56
CA GLY A 76 3.39 3.86 11.23
C GLY A 76 2.90 3.31 12.58
N THR A 77 1.89 3.96 13.14
CA THR A 77 1.31 3.61 14.45
C THR A 77 0.50 2.31 14.44
N GLY A 78 0.34 1.68 13.28
CA GLY A 78 -0.53 0.52 13.09
C GLY A 78 -2.01 0.87 13.19
N ILE A 79 -2.83 -0.19 13.25
CA ILE A 79 -4.30 -0.10 13.27
C ILE A 79 -4.79 -0.59 14.63
N ILE A 80 -5.59 0.22 15.31
CA ILE A 80 -6.22 -0.17 16.58
C ILE A 80 -7.13 -1.37 16.33
N THR A 81 -7.10 -2.38 17.21
CA THR A 81 -7.79 -3.67 17.04
C THR A 81 -9.28 -3.53 16.70
N GLU A 82 -9.95 -2.54 17.31
CA GLU A 82 -11.38 -2.25 17.08
C GLU A 82 -11.70 -1.78 15.65
N HIS A 83 -10.69 -1.30 14.91
CA HIS A 83 -10.85 -0.82 13.54
C HIS A 83 -10.48 -1.87 12.49
N ILE A 84 -9.79 -2.96 12.89
CA ILE A 84 -9.38 -4.02 11.97
C ILE A 84 -10.60 -4.65 11.28
N SER A 85 -11.69 -4.89 12.01
CA SER A 85 -12.92 -5.46 11.47
C SER A 85 -13.66 -4.54 10.49
N LYS A 86 -13.28 -3.25 10.44
CA LYS A 86 -13.89 -2.23 9.56
C LYS A 86 -13.04 -1.94 8.32
N LEU A 87 -11.85 -2.55 8.19
CA LEU A 87 -11.02 -2.39 6.99
C LEU A 87 -11.78 -2.87 5.74
N GLY A 88 -11.67 -2.10 4.66
CA GLY A 88 -12.43 -2.34 3.42
C GLY A 88 -13.90 -1.93 3.46
N THR A 89 -14.42 -1.42 4.60
CA THR A 89 -15.79 -0.87 4.63
C THR A 89 -15.83 0.47 3.90
N LEU A 90 -16.77 0.61 2.97
CA LEU A 90 -17.00 1.87 2.25
C LEU A 90 -17.19 3.04 3.23
N PHE A 91 -16.52 4.15 2.94
CA PHE A 91 -16.57 5.40 3.72
C PHE A 91 -15.98 5.32 5.12
N PHE A 92 -15.47 4.16 5.55
CA PHE A 92 -14.77 4.09 6.83
C PHE A 92 -13.38 4.73 6.69
N THR A 93 -13.11 5.74 7.54
CA THR A 93 -11.79 6.35 7.66
C THR A 93 -11.59 6.87 9.07
N THR A 94 -10.34 6.85 9.54
CA THR A 94 -9.90 7.50 10.77
C THR A 94 -9.21 8.84 10.49
N LYS A 95 -9.14 9.26 9.22
CA LYS A 95 -8.45 10.48 8.80
C LYS A 95 -9.44 11.65 8.81
N GLU A 96 -9.05 12.78 9.38
CA GLU A 96 -9.91 13.98 9.47
C GLU A 96 -10.41 14.47 8.10
N ASN A 97 -9.62 14.32 7.04
CA ASN A 97 -9.97 14.69 5.66
C ASN A 97 -10.04 13.48 4.69
N GLY A 98 -10.26 12.27 5.22
CA GLY A 98 -10.35 11.06 4.39
C GLY A 98 -11.73 10.88 3.76
N SER A 99 -11.79 10.40 2.51
CA SER A 99 -13.06 10.02 1.88
C SER A 99 -13.56 8.64 2.31
N GLY A 100 -12.70 7.80 2.91
CA GLY A 100 -12.99 6.40 3.20
C GLY A 100 -13.19 5.52 1.96
N LEU A 101 -12.79 6.00 0.77
CA LEU A 101 -12.82 5.26 -0.51
C LEU A 101 -11.45 4.67 -0.88
N GLY A 102 -10.48 4.75 0.03
CA GLY A 102 -9.07 4.41 -0.23
C GLY A 102 -8.75 2.91 -0.23
N MET A 103 -9.75 2.03 -0.17
CA MET A 103 -9.56 0.59 -0.41
C MET A 103 -10.49 0.16 -1.54
N PRO A 104 -9.95 -0.34 -2.67
CA PRO A 104 -10.77 -0.96 -3.70
C PRO A 104 -11.49 -2.17 -3.12
N ILE A 105 -12.75 -2.37 -3.52
CA ILE A 105 -13.52 -3.60 -3.29
C ILE A 105 -13.62 -4.34 -4.61
#